data_AF-A0A3D2GSN3-F1
#
_entry.id   AF-A0A3D2GSN3-F1
#
_cell.length_a   1.000
_cell.length_b   1.000
_cell.length_c   1.000
_cell.angle_alpha   90.00
_cell.angle_beta   90.00
_cell.angle_gamma   90.00
#
_symmetry.space_group_name_H-M   'P 1'
#
loop_
_entity.id
_entity.type
_entity.pdbx_description
1 polymer ?
#
loop_
_entity_poly.entity_id
_entity_poly.type
_entity_poly.pdbx_seq_one_letter_code
_entity_poly.pdbx_strand_id
1 'polypeptide(L)'
;MVERPRKLVRQIKRKFGTPDADAGFLDLHRQLTDGENVAPDHPAIAGLAGLSDFIDEVAETYEHYDDTVKLHIRNANISSEELNQANGALAQLNNSLSTIMESLGEGLLFFGADGICSDVYSRASKDIFGRSPADIAIWELLQL
;
A
#
# COMPACT_ATOMS: atom_id res chain seq x y z
N MET A 1 10.03 -8.22 27.57
CA MET A 1 8.73 -8.90 27.73
C MET A 1 7.86 -8.43 26.57
N VAL A 2 7.53 -9.31 25.61
CA VAL A 2 6.74 -8.93 24.43
C VAL A 2 5.31 -8.65 24.90
N GLU A 3 4.81 -7.42 24.73
CA GLU A 3 3.43 -7.10 25.08
C GLU A 3 2.48 -7.89 24.16
N ARG A 4 1.71 -8.81 24.77
CA ARG A 4 0.68 -9.54 24.05
C ARG A 4 -0.49 -8.59 23.74
N PRO A 5 -0.96 -8.51 22.48
CA PRO A 5 -2.12 -7.72 22.12
C PRO A 5 -3.33 -8.05 23.02
N ARG A 6 -3.98 -7.01 23.57
CA ARG A 6 -5.13 -7.17 24.49
C ARG A 6 -6.26 -8.04 23.92
N LYS A 7 -6.41 -8.09 22.60
CA LYS A 7 -7.38 -8.96 21.92
C LYS A 7 -7.03 -10.46 22.05
N LEU A 8 -5.76 -10.83 21.86
CA LEU A 8 -5.30 -12.22 22.01
C LEU A 8 -5.51 -12.70 23.45
N VAL A 9 -5.20 -11.86 24.44
CA VAL A 9 -5.44 -12.18 25.86
C VAL A 9 -6.93 -12.44 26.13
N ARG A 10 -7.83 -11.68 25.50
CA ARG A 10 -9.28 -11.89 25.62
C ARG A 10 -9.76 -13.17 24.94
N GLN A 11 -9.23 -13.50 23.77
CA GLN A 11 -9.57 -14.74 23.04
C GLN A 11 -9.12 -15.98 23.82
N ILE A 12 -7.88 -15.95 24.34
CA ILE A 12 -7.34 -17.00 25.20
C ILE A 12 -8.24 -17.17 26.44
N LYS A 13 -8.53 -16.09 27.19
CA LYS A 13 -9.42 -16.18 28.37
C LYS A 13 -10.81 -16.71 28.05
N ARG A 14 -11.35 -16.39 26.88
CA ARG A 14 -12.68 -16.85 26.44
C ARG A 14 -12.69 -18.36 26.12
N LYS A 15 -11.67 -18.87 25.44
CA LYS A 15 -11.62 -20.26 24.97
C LYS A 15 -11.13 -21.23 26.05
N PHE A 16 -10.26 -20.78 26.94
CA PHE A 16 -9.71 -21.60 28.02
C PHE A 16 -10.48 -21.49 29.35
N GLY A 17 -11.58 -20.72 29.38
CA GLY A 17 -12.59 -20.74 30.45
C GLY A 17 -12.14 -20.30 31.84
N THR A 18 -10.89 -19.84 32.02
CA THR A 18 -10.32 -19.54 33.33
C THR A 18 -9.76 -18.11 33.39
N PRO A 19 -10.07 -17.33 34.45
CA PRO A 19 -9.54 -15.98 34.66
C PRO A 19 -8.01 -15.93 34.72
N ASP A 20 -7.40 -17.06 35.12
CA ASP A 20 -5.97 -17.26 35.40
C ASP A 20 -5.37 -18.45 34.63
N ALA A 21 -5.79 -18.61 33.36
CA ALA A 21 -5.32 -19.68 32.48
C ALA A 21 -3.78 -19.74 32.38
N ASP A 22 -3.11 -18.57 32.37
CA ASP A 22 -1.65 -18.49 32.29
C ASP A 22 -0.98 -19.17 33.50
N ALA A 23 -1.48 -18.95 34.72
CA ALA A 23 -0.94 -19.60 35.92
C ALA A 23 -1.22 -21.11 35.93
N GLY A 24 -2.42 -21.53 35.52
CA GLY A 24 -2.80 -22.94 35.44
C GLY A 24 -2.00 -23.73 34.39
N PHE A 25 -1.70 -23.12 33.24
CA PHE A 25 -0.83 -23.75 32.23
C PHE A 25 0.62 -23.82 32.66
N LEU A 26 1.11 -22.82 33.41
CA LEU A 26 2.46 -22.85 33.97
C LEU A 26 2.62 -23.96 35.02
N ASP A 27 1.61 -24.15 35.86
CA ASP A 27 1.58 -25.19 36.90
C ASP A 27 1.48 -26.59 36.28
N LEU A 28 0.61 -26.77 35.28
CA LEU A 28 0.52 -28.00 34.50
C LEU A 28 1.84 -28.34 33.80
N HIS A 29 2.49 -27.34 33.18
CA HIS A 29 3.79 -27.52 32.54
C HIS A 29 4.84 -27.98 33.56
N ARG A 30 4.84 -27.39 34.76
CA ARG A 30 5.75 -27.77 35.84
C ARG A 30 5.55 -29.22 36.29
N GLN A 31 4.31 -29.62 36.59
CA GLN A 31 3.98 -30.99 37.01
C GLN A 31 4.36 -32.03 35.94
N LEU A 32 4.12 -31.73 34.65
CA LEU A 32 4.50 -32.59 33.53
C LEU A 32 6.03 -32.69 33.35
N THR A 33 6.77 -31.63 33.66
CA THR A 33 8.24 -31.60 33.54
C THR A 33 8.92 -32.28 34.73
N ASP A 34 8.34 -32.16 35.92
CA ASP A 34 8.87 -32.71 37.17
C ASP A 34 8.48 -34.20 37.37
N GLY A 35 7.68 -34.77 36.46
CA GLY A 35 7.31 -36.19 36.46
C GLY A 35 6.26 -36.57 37.50
N GLU A 36 5.53 -35.59 38.04
CA GLU A 36 4.43 -35.82 38.97
C GLU A 36 3.16 -36.29 38.23
N ASN A 37 2.39 -37.19 38.86
CA ASN A 37 1.09 -37.59 38.34
C ASN A 37 0.12 -36.41 38.47
N VAL A 38 -0.24 -35.80 37.34
CA VAL A 38 -1.26 -34.76 37.27
C VAL A 38 -2.60 -35.35 37.71
N ALA A 39 -3.26 -34.70 38.67
CA ALA A 39 -4.56 -35.14 39.15
C ALA A 39 -5.61 -35.08 38.01
N PRO A 40 -6.51 -36.07 37.86
CA PRO A 40 -7.49 -36.11 36.77
C PRO A 40 -8.45 -34.91 36.72
N ASP A 41 -8.62 -34.22 37.84
CA ASP A 41 -9.47 -33.04 38.05
C ASP A 41 -8.70 -31.71 37.95
N HIS A 42 -7.45 -31.73 37.47
CA HIS A 42 -6.63 -30.53 37.36
C HIS A 42 -7.30 -29.49 36.45
N PRO A 43 -7.45 -28.23 36.89
CA PRO A 43 -8.21 -27.19 36.16
C PRO A 43 -7.64 -26.90 34.76
N ALA A 44 -6.34 -27.10 34.55
CA ALA A 44 -5.71 -26.95 33.24
C ALA A 44 -6.06 -28.07 32.24
N ILE A 45 -6.43 -29.27 32.70
CA ILE A 45 -6.91 -30.37 31.83
C ILE A 45 -8.25 -29.99 31.21
N ALA A 46 -9.15 -29.37 31.98
CA ALA A 46 -10.40 -28.83 31.46
C ALA A 46 -10.15 -27.68 30.45
N GLY A 47 -9.11 -26.87 30.67
CA GLY A 47 -8.68 -25.85 29.71
C GLY A 47 -8.20 -26.43 28.38
N LEU A 48 -7.50 -27.56 28.40
CA LEU A 48 -7.01 -28.23 27.18
C LEU A 48 -8.14 -28.72 26.26
N ALA A 49 -9.36 -28.92 26.77
CA ALA A 49 -10.51 -29.29 25.94
C ALA A 49 -10.83 -28.23 24.88
N GLY A 50 -10.60 -26.94 25.17
CA GLY A 50 -10.81 -25.84 24.22
C GLY A 50 -9.62 -25.55 23.31
N LEU A 51 -8.52 -26.30 23.44
CA LEU A 51 -7.29 -26.07 22.66
C LEU A 51 -7.49 -26.42 21.18
N SER A 52 -8.17 -27.53 20.87
CA SER A 52 -8.43 -27.94 19.48
C SER A 52 -9.22 -26.86 18.75
N ASP A 53 -10.36 -26.45 19.32
CA ASP A 53 -11.21 -25.39 18.76
C ASP A 53 -10.47 -24.05 18.59
N PHE A 54 -9.55 -23.74 19.50
CA PHE A 54 -8.73 -22.54 19.39
C PHE A 54 -7.71 -22.64 18.25
N ILE A 55 -7.05 -23.80 18.11
CA ILE A 55 -6.10 -24.03 17.00
C ILE A 55 -6.83 -23.97 15.66
N ASP A 56 -8.02 -24.55 15.56
CA ASP A 56 -8.83 -24.54 14.35
C ASP A 56 -9.25 -23.10 13.97
N GLU A 57 -9.70 -22.29 14.94
CA GLU A 57 -10.04 -20.87 14.70
C GLU A 57 -8.81 -20.03 14.30
N VAL A 58 -7.64 -20.32 14.90
CA VAL A 58 -6.39 -19.68 14.49
C VAL A 58 -6.01 -20.08 13.07
N ALA A 59 -6.11 -21.37 12.72
CA ALA A 59 -5.83 -21.87 11.38
C ALA A 59 -6.74 -21.21 10.33
N GLU A 60 -8.05 -21.12 10.60
CA GLU A 60 -9.02 -20.44 9.74
C GLU A 60 -8.68 -18.95 9.57
N THR A 61 -8.25 -18.29 10.66
CA THR A 61 -7.82 -16.88 10.59
C THR A 61 -6.59 -16.70 9.70
N TYR A 62 -5.63 -17.62 9.77
CA TYR A 62 -4.44 -17.60 8.92
C TYR A 62 -4.77 -17.90 7.45
N GLU A 63 -5.69 -18.82 7.18
CA GLU A 63 -6.17 -19.11 5.82
C GLU A 63 -6.85 -17.87 5.22
N HIS A 64 -7.73 -17.21 5.98
CA HIS A 64 -8.38 -15.99 5.54
C HIS A 64 -7.38 -14.84 5.30
N TYR A 65 -6.35 -14.74 6.14
CA TYR A 65 -5.28 -13.76 5.96
C TYR A 65 -4.47 -14.04 4.69
N ASP A 66 -4.12 -15.31 4.42
CA ASP A 66 -3.39 -15.70 3.23
C ASP A 66 -4.18 -15.38 1.95
N ASP A 67 -5.48 -15.68 1.94
CA ASP A 67 -6.37 -15.32 0.83
C ASP A 67 -6.47 -13.80 0.62
N THR A 68 -6.59 -13.05 1.71
CA THR A 68 -6.62 -11.59 1.68
C THR A 68 -5.32 -11.02 1.12
N VAL A 69 -4.17 -11.55 1.54
CA VAL A 69 -2.85 -11.15 1.03
C VAL A 69 -2.72 -11.47 -0.46
N LYS A 70 -3.13 -12.67 -0.90
CA LYS A 70 -3.13 -13.03 -2.34
C LYS A 70 -3.97 -12.08 -3.17
N LEU A 71 -5.15 -11.70 -2.69
CA LEU A 71 -6.02 -10.73 -3.35
C LEU A 71 -5.36 -9.35 -3.43
N HIS A 72 -4.76 -8.86 -2.35
CA HIS A 72 -4.05 -7.58 -2.36
C HIS A 72 -2.86 -7.57 -3.32
N ILE A 73 -2.07 -8.64 -3.35
CA ILE A 73 -0.96 -8.78 -4.30
C ILE A 73 -1.48 -8.76 -5.75
N ARG A 74 -2.54 -9.51 -6.04
CA ARG A 74 -3.15 -9.54 -7.37
C ARG A 74 -3.65 -8.16 -7.79
N ASN A 75 -4.34 -7.45 -6.90
CA ASN A 75 -4.85 -6.10 -7.17
C ASN A 75 -3.71 -5.11 -7.40
N ALA A 76 -2.65 -5.17 -6.59
CA ALA A 76 -1.48 -4.32 -6.77
C ALA A 76 -0.81 -4.56 -8.14
N ASN A 77 -0.70 -5.81 -8.58
CA ASN A 77 -0.15 -6.14 -9.88
C ASN A 77 -1.01 -5.60 -11.03
N ILE A 78 -2.34 -5.75 -10.94
CA ILE A 78 -3.27 -5.21 -11.95
C ILE A 78 -3.16 -3.68 -12.03
N SER A 79 -3.22 -2.99 -10.89
CA SER A 79 -3.10 -1.53 -10.86
C SER A 79 -1.74 -1.05 -11.37
N SER A 80 -0.65 -1.77 -11.08
CA SER A 80 0.67 -1.43 -11.61
C SER A 80 0.73 -1.58 -13.12
N GLU A 81 0.11 -2.63 -13.68
CA GLU A 81 0.06 -2.86 -15.12
C GLU A 81 -0.78 -1.79 -15.82
N GLU A 82 -1.95 -1.44 -15.28
CA GLU A 82 -2.81 -0.37 -15.80
C GLU A 82 -2.09 0.99 -15.79
N LEU A 83 -1.37 1.31 -14.70
CA LEU A 83 -0.57 2.53 -14.62
C LEU A 83 0.55 2.57 -15.65
N ASN A 84 1.24 1.45 -15.88
CA ASN A 84 2.29 1.36 -16.88
C ASN A 84 1.73 1.55 -18.29
N GLN A 85 0.58 0.96 -18.59
CA GLN A 85 -0.09 1.13 -19.88
C GLN A 85 -0.54 2.58 -20.10
N ALA A 86 -1.15 3.21 -19.08
CA ALA A 86 -1.56 4.61 -19.15
C ALA A 86 -0.35 5.55 -19.35
N ASN A 87 0.75 5.33 -18.63
CA ASN A 87 1.99 6.09 -18.81
C ASN A 87 2.59 5.89 -20.21
N GLY A 88 2.58 4.66 -20.73
CA GLY A 88 3.01 4.38 -22.10
C GLY A 88 2.19 5.13 -23.14
N ALA A 89 0.86 5.14 -22.99
CA ALA A 89 -0.04 5.87 -23.87
C ALA A 89 0.19 7.39 -23.79
N LEU A 90 0.39 7.95 -22.59
CA LEU A 90 0.73 9.36 -22.41
C LEU A 90 2.07 9.73 -23.04
N ALA A 91 3.10 8.91 -22.87
CA ALA A 91 4.40 9.13 -23.49
C ALA A 91 4.31 9.11 -25.02
N GLN A 92 3.53 8.18 -25.57
CA GLN A 92 3.28 8.10 -27.01
C GLN A 92 2.55 9.35 -27.52
N LEU A 93 1.49 9.79 -26.83
CA LEU A 93 0.75 11.00 -27.19
C LEU A 93 1.65 12.25 -27.13
N ASN A 94 2.44 12.38 -26.08
CA ASN A 94 3.37 13.50 -25.93
C ASN A 94 4.39 13.52 -27.08
N ASN A 95 4.92 12.35 -27.46
CA ASN A 95 5.83 12.23 -28.60
C ASN A 95 5.14 12.59 -29.93
N SER A 96 3.90 12.15 -30.14
CA SER A 96 3.12 12.52 -31.33
C SER A 96 2.87 14.02 -31.40
N LEU A 97 2.49 14.65 -30.28
CA LEU A 97 2.31 16.11 -30.21
C LEU A 97 3.61 16.85 -30.49
N SER A 98 4.73 16.42 -29.88
CA SER A 98 6.05 17.00 -30.14
C SER A 98 6.41 16.89 -31.62
N THR A 99 6.20 15.73 -32.25
CA THR A 99 6.47 15.50 -33.67
C THR A 99 5.61 16.41 -34.56
N ILE A 100 4.32 16.55 -34.25
CA ILE A 100 3.41 17.44 -34.99
C ILE A 100 3.89 18.90 -34.86
N MET A 101 4.21 19.35 -33.65
CA MET A 101 4.70 20.70 -33.40
C MET A 101 6.02 20.99 -34.13
N GLU A 102 6.94 20.02 -34.17
CA GLU A 102 8.19 20.16 -34.93
C GLU A 102 7.97 20.15 -36.45
N SER A 103 7.02 19.34 -36.95
CA SER A 103 6.74 19.22 -38.38
C SER A 103 6.08 20.46 -39.00
N LEU A 104 5.30 21.21 -38.22
CA LEU A 104 4.61 22.42 -38.69
C LEU A 104 5.59 23.58 -38.90
N GLY A 105 6.75 23.57 -38.22
CA GLY A 105 7.70 24.70 -38.25
C GLY A 105 7.15 26.00 -37.66
N GLU A 106 5.96 25.95 -37.05
CA GLU A 106 5.27 27.10 -36.47
C GLU A 106 5.67 27.29 -34.99
N GLY A 107 5.83 28.56 -34.61
CA GLY A 107 6.02 28.95 -33.22
C GLY A 107 4.71 28.82 -32.45
N LEU A 108 4.65 27.90 -31.48
CA LEU A 108 3.54 27.78 -30.54
C LEU A 108 3.96 28.42 -29.22
N LEU A 109 3.12 29.32 -28.72
CA LEU A 109 3.30 30.05 -27.48
C LEU A 109 2.00 29.94 -26.67
N PHE A 110 2.13 29.75 -25.37
CA PHE A 110 0.99 29.77 -24.46
C PHE A 110 1.14 30.98 -23.54
N PHE A 111 0.09 31.78 -23.42
CA PHE A 111 0.09 32.95 -22.55
C PHE A 111 -0.89 32.75 -21.39
N GLY A 112 -0.47 33.17 -20.19
CA GLY A 112 -1.32 33.25 -19.02
C GLY A 112 -2.37 34.37 -19.14
N ALA A 113 -3.29 34.43 -18.18
CA ALA A 113 -4.31 35.49 -18.11
C ALA A 113 -3.70 36.88 -17.88
N ASP A 114 -2.47 36.95 -17.38
CA ASP A 114 -1.64 38.14 -17.22
C ASP A 114 -0.90 38.57 -18.50
N GLY A 115 -0.99 37.77 -19.57
CA GLY A 115 -0.29 38.00 -20.82
C GLY A 115 1.19 37.62 -20.79
N ILE A 116 1.66 36.91 -19.76
CA ILE A 116 3.02 36.39 -19.66
C ILE A 116 3.11 35.03 -20.37
N CYS A 117 4.15 34.83 -21.18
CA CYS A 117 4.37 33.56 -21.86
C CYS A 117 4.82 32.47 -20.88
N SER A 118 4.20 31.31 -20.99
CA SER A 118 4.54 30.08 -20.26
C SER A 118 5.94 29.57 -20.60
N ASP A 119 6.49 28.73 -19.72
CA ASP A 119 7.72 27.97 -19.96
C ASP A 119 7.53 26.82 -20.97
N VAL A 120 6.28 26.48 -21.27
CA VAL A 120 5.89 25.55 -22.34
C VAL A 120 5.71 26.33 -23.65
N TYR A 121 6.63 26.16 -24.59
CA TYR A 121 6.58 26.75 -25.93
C TYR A 121 7.29 25.84 -26.95
N SER A 122 6.96 25.97 -28.24
CA SER A 122 7.62 25.15 -29.27
C SER A 122 9.06 25.60 -29.51
N ARG A 123 9.93 24.67 -29.92
CA ARG A 123 11.33 24.98 -30.23
C ARG A 123 11.45 26.04 -31.33
N ALA A 124 10.57 25.98 -32.33
CA ALA A 124 10.51 26.96 -33.43
C ALA A 124 10.30 28.41 -32.92
N SER A 125 9.62 28.62 -31.78
CA SER A 125 9.50 29.94 -31.17
C SER A 125 10.86 30.55 -30.82
N LYS A 126 11.83 29.76 -30.36
CA LYS A 126 13.20 30.29 -30.11
C LYS A 126 13.87 30.73 -31.39
N ASP A 127 13.69 29.99 -32.48
CA ASP A 127 14.30 30.29 -33.75
C ASP A 127 13.66 31.52 -34.39
N ILE A 128 12.33 31.67 -34.25
CA ILE A 128 11.55 32.83 -34.73
C ILE A 128 11.92 34.12 -33.97
N PHE A 129 11.98 34.07 -32.64
CA PHE A 129 12.22 35.27 -31.81
C PHE A 129 13.71 35.51 -31.49
N GLY A 130 14.60 34.58 -31.83
CA GLY A 130 16.04 34.63 -31.52
C GLY A 130 16.38 34.58 -30.03
N ARG A 131 15.38 34.36 -29.15
CA ARG A 131 15.51 34.27 -27.70
C ARG A 131 14.43 33.36 -27.12
N SER A 132 14.59 32.95 -25.86
CA SER A 132 13.51 32.24 -25.15
C SER A 132 12.33 33.19 -24.90
N PRO A 133 11.10 32.80 -25.26
CA PRO A 133 9.92 33.61 -25.00
C PRO A 133 9.38 33.46 -23.56
N ALA A 134 9.87 32.49 -22.78
CA ALA A 134 9.37 32.22 -21.42
C ALA A 134 9.50 33.43 -20.50
N ASP A 135 8.48 33.65 -19.68
CA ASP A 135 8.37 34.75 -18.71
C ASP A 135 8.39 36.15 -19.33
N ILE A 136 8.24 36.26 -20.66
CA ILE A 136 8.15 37.53 -21.38
C ILE A 136 6.68 37.85 -21.65
N ALA A 137 6.29 39.11 -21.43
CA ALA A 137 4.95 39.57 -21.76
C ALA A 137 4.72 39.64 -23.29
N ILE A 138 3.50 39.35 -23.74
CA ILE A 138 3.17 39.26 -25.17
C ILE A 138 3.52 40.53 -25.97
N TRP A 139 3.30 41.72 -25.40
CA TRP A 139 3.62 42.99 -26.05
C TRP A 139 5.13 43.20 -26.23
N GLU A 140 5.92 42.81 -25.22
CA GLU A 140 7.38 42.88 -25.31
C GLU A 140 7.94 41.87 -26.32
N LEU A 141 7.32 40.68 -26.42
CA LEU A 141 7.72 39.66 -27.38
C LEU A 141 7.43 40.09 -28.83
N LEU A 142 6.27 40.72 -29.07
CA LEU A 142 5.83 41.18 -30.39
C LEU A 142 6.38 42.55 -30.80
N GLN A 143 7.09 43.25 -29.89
CA GLN A 143 7.57 44.62 -30.10
C GLN A 143 6.46 45.61 -30.47
N LEU A 144 5.30 45.45 -29.83
CA LEU A 144 4.10 46.30 -30.01
C LEU A 144 4.01 47.39 -28.94
#